data_AF-A0A7C7IHM8-F1
#
_entry.id   AF-A0A7C7IHM8-F1
#
_cell.length_a   1.000
_cell.length_b   1.000
_cell.length_c   1.000
_cell.angle_alpha   90.00
_cell.angle_beta   90.00
_cell.angle_gamma   90.00
#
_symmetry.space_group_name_H-M   'P 1'
#
loop_
_entity.id
_entity.type
_entity.pdbx_description
1 polymer ?
#
loop_
_entity_poly.entity_id
_entity_poly.type
_entity_poly.pdbx_seq_one_letter_code
_entity_poly.pdbx_strand_id
1 'polypeptide(L)'
;MKNLMLPASLLILLFFQHLQIAKADTEDTGDVLSFLIPSIALGETIFYEEGHEGSVEFLKAFVTSQIVTEGLKTTIHKRRPNGNCCKSFPSGHSSRAFVGASFIHQRYGFKYSVPAYIAASYVAYSRVDADKHEVEDVIAGALVGILSSYYFVEPYKGFAITPVAEDGMYGVSFRKQ
;
A
#
# COMPACT_ATOMS: atom_id res chain seq x y z
N MET A 1 25.98 -4.93 8.30
CA MET A 1 25.48 -4.57 6.96
C MET A 1 25.46 -5.85 6.12
N LYS A 2 24.33 -6.56 6.08
CA LYS A 2 24.15 -7.65 5.11
C LYS A 2 23.80 -6.99 3.78
N ASN A 3 24.58 -7.28 2.75
CA ASN A 3 24.39 -6.73 1.41
C ASN A 3 22.93 -6.94 0.97
N LEU A 4 22.34 -5.86 0.46
CA LEU A 4 21.02 -5.82 -0.15
C LEU A 4 21.03 -6.67 -1.43
N MET A 5 21.08 -7.99 -1.27
CA MET A 5 20.93 -8.93 -2.36
C MET A 5 19.42 -9.13 -2.52
N LEU A 6 18.84 -8.56 -3.58
CA LEU A 6 17.56 -9.04 -4.08
C LEU A 6 17.67 -10.56 -4.21
N PRO A 7 16.80 -11.38 -3.60
CA PRO A 7 16.82 -12.81 -3.84
C PRO A 7 16.59 -13.02 -5.34
N ALA A 8 17.36 -13.92 -5.95
CA ALA A 8 17.31 -14.18 -7.39
C ALA A 8 15.90 -14.51 -7.91
N SER A 9 14.99 -14.93 -7.03
CA SER A 9 13.56 -15.11 -7.30
C SER A 9 12.81 -13.81 -7.64
N LEU A 10 13.17 -12.67 -7.04
CA LEU A 10 12.55 -11.37 -7.30
C LEU A 10 12.95 -10.83 -8.69
N LEU A 11 14.18 -11.14 -9.14
CA LEU A 11 14.68 -10.81 -10.49
C LEU A 11 14.00 -11.62 -11.59
N ILE A 12 13.65 -12.89 -11.33
CA ILE A 12 12.94 -13.76 -12.28
C ILE A 12 11.48 -13.30 -12.44
N LEU A 13 10.83 -12.84 -11.36
CA LEU A 13 9.49 -12.24 -11.41
C LEU A 13 9.50 -10.90 -12.16
N LEU A 14 10.50 -10.05 -11.94
CA LEU A 14 10.68 -8.79 -12.67
C LEU A 14 10.89 -9.01 -14.18
N PHE A 15 11.59 -10.09 -14.57
CA PHE A 15 11.82 -10.42 -15.98
C PHE A 15 10.55 -10.94 -16.69
N PHE A 16 9.72 -11.74 -16.00
CA PHE A 16 8.44 -12.22 -16.54
C PHE A 16 7.39 -11.11 -16.67
N GLN A 17 7.40 -10.13 -15.76
CA GLN A 17 6.53 -8.96 -15.85
C GLN A 17 6.89 -8.04 -17.03
N HIS A 18 8.18 -7.91 -17.36
CA HIS A 18 8.62 -7.05 -18.46
C HIS A 18 8.06 -7.49 -19.84
N LEU A 19 7.82 -8.79 -20.03
CA LEU A 19 7.32 -9.32 -21.31
C LEU A 19 5.80 -9.10 -21.51
N GLN A 20 5.03 -9.00 -20.42
CA GLN A 20 3.57 -8.77 -20.46
C GLN A 20 3.22 -7.28 -20.50
N ILE A 21 4.02 -6.42 -19.84
CA ILE A 21 3.81 -4.96 -19.79
C ILE A 21 3.95 -4.31 -21.18
N ALA A 22 4.76 -4.87 -22.08
CA ALA A 22 4.98 -4.30 -23.41
C ALA A 22 3.74 -4.32 -24.34
N LYS A 23 2.66 -5.03 -23.97
CA LYS A 23 1.39 -5.08 -24.72
C LYS A 23 0.17 -4.59 -23.93
N ALA A 24 0.32 -4.34 -22.63
CA ALA A 24 -0.77 -3.91 -21.75
C ALA A 24 -1.04 -2.42 -21.91
N ASP A 25 -2.31 -2.01 -21.82
CA ASP A 25 -2.65 -0.59 -21.79
C ASP A 25 -2.39 0.02 -20.39
N THR A 26 -2.65 1.33 -20.26
CA THR A 26 -2.47 2.04 -18.99
C THR A 26 -3.31 1.41 -17.87
N GLU A 27 -4.53 0.97 -18.19
CA GLU A 27 -5.46 0.38 -17.23
C GLU A 27 -4.96 -0.98 -16.75
N ASP A 28 -4.64 -1.89 -17.66
CA ASP A 28 -4.14 -3.23 -17.36
C ASP A 28 -2.85 -3.17 -16.53
N THR A 29 -1.94 -2.27 -16.88
CA THR A 29 -0.70 -2.06 -16.12
C THR A 29 -1.01 -1.59 -14.70
N GLY A 30 -1.95 -0.67 -14.54
CA GLY A 30 -2.41 -0.20 -13.24
C GLY A 30 -3.06 -1.29 -12.39
N ASP A 31 -3.81 -2.20 -13.02
CA ASP A 31 -4.45 -3.33 -12.34
C ASP A 31 -3.40 -4.27 -11.75
N VAL A 32 -2.41 -4.66 -12.56
CA VAL A 32 -1.29 -5.50 -12.12
C VAL A 32 -0.52 -4.85 -10.98
N LEU A 33 -0.12 -3.58 -11.14
CA LEU A 33 0.66 -2.86 -10.13
C LEU A 33 -0.09 -2.73 -8.80
N SER A 34 -1.41 -2.56 -8.82
CA SER A 34 -2.23 -2.42 -7.61
C SER A 34 -2.17 -3.65 -6.70
N PHE A 35 -1.91 -4.84 -7.25
CA PHE A 35 -1.71 -6.07 -6.49
C PHE A 35 -0.23 -6.38 -6.27
N LEU A 36 0.63 -6.02 -7.21
CA LEU A 36 2.06 -6.26 -7.12
C LEU A 36 2.69 -5.50 -5.95
N ILE A 37 2.40 -4.20 -5.80
CA ILE A 37 2.98 -3.35 -4.74
C ILE A 37 2.70 -3.94 -3.33
N PRO A 38 1.44 -4.22 -2.94
CA PRO A 38 1.15 -4.84 -1.65
C PRO A 38 1.73 -6.27 -1.53
N SER A 39 1.81 -7.02 -2.62
CA SER A 39 2.42 -8.36 -2.60
C SER A 39 3.93 -8.31 -2.34
N ILE A 40 4.63 -7.33 -2.92
CA ILE A 40 6.05 -7.07 -2.63
C ILE A 40 6.19 -6.66 -1.16
N ALA A 41 5.36 -5.73 -0.67
CA ALA A 41 5.39 -5.32 0.74
C ALA A 41 5.27 -6.51 1.71
N LEU A 42 4.31 -7.42 1.46
CA LEU A 42 4.15 -8.64 2.25
C LEU A 42 5.28 -9.66 2.01
N GLY A 43 5.79 -9.76 0.78
CA GLY A 43 6.91 -10.64 0.46
C GLY A 43 8.16 -10.26 1.24
N GLU A 44 8.49 -8.95 1.27
CA GLU A 44 9.63 -8.42 2.03
C GLU A 44 9.57 -8.83 3.50
N THR A 45 8.40 -8.77 4.15
CA THR A 45 8.28 -9.19 5.55
C THR A 45 8.51 -10.67 5.75
N ILE A 46 8.00 -11.52 4.85
CA ILE A 46 8.15 -12.98 4.93
C ILE A 46 9.60 -13.41 4.70
N PHE A 47 10.33 -12.74 3.79
CA PHE A 47 11.69 -13.13 3.42
C PHE A 47 12.77 -12.48 4.28
N TYR A 48 12.55 -11.28 4.81
CA TYR A 48 13.58 -10.50 5.50
C TYR A 48 13.35 -10.30 7.00
N GLU A 49 12.14 -10.50 7.52
CA GLU A 49 11.84 -10.31 8.94
C GLU A 49 11.72 -11.65 9.68
N GLU A 50 12.48 -11.80 10.77
CA GLU A 50 12.29 -12.88 11.73
C GLU A 50 11.05 -12.59 12.60
N GLY A 51 10.17 -13.58 12.81
CA GLY A 51 9.02 -13.46 13.71
C GLY A 51 7.69 -13.01 13.09
N HIS A 52 7.65 -12.72 11.78
CA HIS A 52 6.43 -12.38 11.01
C HIS A 52 5.61 -11.17 11.53
N GLU A 53 6.16 -10.34 12.42
CA GLU A 53 5.47 -9.16 12.95
C GLU A 53 5.05 -8.20 11.84
N GLY A 54 5.95 -7.88 10.90
CA GLY A 54 5.64 -7.03 9.75
C GLY A 54 4.54 -7.62 8.87
N SER A 55 4.47 -8.94 8.71
CA SER A 55 3.40 -9.60 7.95
C SER A 55 2.04 -9.39 8.62
N VAL A 56 1.99 -9.50 9.95
CA VAL A 56 0.75 -9.29 10.73
C VAL A 56 0.33 -7.81 10.69
N GLU A 57 1.26 -6.89 10.87
CA GLU A 57 1.00 -5.44 10.76
C GLU A 57 0.51 -5.07 9.35
N PHE A 58 1.18 -5.58 8.31
CA PHE A 58 0.76 -5.39 6.92
C PHE A 58 -0.65 -5.91 6.70
N LEU A 59 -0.96 -7.14 7.13
CA LEU A 59 -2.28 -7.72 6.94
C LEU A 59 -3.37 -6.92 7.66
N LYS A 60 -3.12 -6.44 8.89
CA LYS A 60 -4.04 -5.55 9.61
C LYS A 60 -4.29 -4.27 8.82
N ALA A 61 -3.24 -3.61 8.34
CA ALA A 61 -3.34 -2.41 7.52
C ALA A 61 -4.10 -2.65 6.21
N PHE A 62 -3.75 -3.71 5.48
CA PHE A 62 -4.36 -4.05 4.20
C PHE A 62 -5.84 -4.37 4.35
N VAL A 63 -6.20 -5.29 5.26
CA VAL A 63 -7.58 -5.70 5.50
C VAL A 63 -8.42 -4.51 5.96
N THR A 64 -7.90 -3.68 6.89
CA THR A 64 -8.60 -2.47 7.33
C THR A 64 -8.85 -1.51 6.17
N SER A 65 -7.83 -1.25 5.34
CA SER A 65 -7.96 -0.42 4.14
C SER A 65 -9.02 -0.96 3.18
N GLN A 66 -9.10 -2.28 2.98
CA GLN A 66 -10.09 -2.87 2.07
C GLN A 66 -11.52 -2.80 2.65
N ILE A 67 -11.68 -3.06 3.94
CA ILE A 67 -12.98 -2.94 4.63
C ILE A 67 -13.49 -1.49 4.55
N VAL A 68 -12.63 -0.52 4.89
CA VAL A 68 -12.98 0.91 4.82
C VAL A 68 -13.32 1.31 3.38
N THR A 69 -12.52 0.87 2.40
CA THR A 69 -12.76 1.18 0.99
C THR A 69 -14.10 0.63 0.51
N GLU A 70 -14.40 -0.65 0.76
CA GLU A 70 -15.66 -1.24 0.30
C GLU A 70 -16.86 -0.68 1.07
N GLY A 71 -16.70 -0.40 2.37
CA GLY A 71 -17.71 0.29 3.17
C GLY A 71 -18.05 1.67 2.61
N LEU A 72 -17.04 2.46 2.23
CA LEU A 72 -17.26 3.77 1.60
C LEU A 72 -17.86 3.63 0.19
N LYS A 73 -17.43 2.65 -0.61
CA LYS A 73 -17.99 2.36 -1.95
C LYS A 73 -19.46 1.98 -1.93
N THR A 74 -19.90 1.29 -0.88
CA THR A 74 -21.29 0.84 -0.75
C THR A 74 -22.19 1.89 -0.11
N THR A 75 -21.63 2.81 0.66
CA THR A 75 -22.38 3.91 1.29
C THR A 75 -22.47 5.14 0.39
N ILE A 76 -21.38 5.50 -0.29
CA ILE A 76 -21.29 6.66 -1.18
C ILE A 76 -21.55 6.23 -2.62
N HIS A 77 -22.79 6.43 -3.06
CA HIS A 77 -23.28 6.03 -4.38
C HIS A 77 -22.82 7.01 -5.49
N LYS A 78 -21.52 7.03 -5.76
CA LYS A 78 -20.94 7.90 -6.79
C LYS A 78 -20.84 7.17 -8.14
N ARG A 79 -21.37 7.79 -9.19
CA ARG A 79 -21.23 7.33 -10.59
C ARG A 79 -19.80 7.56 -11.10
N ARG A 80 -19.30 6.66 -11.94
CA ARG A 80 -17.98 6.77 -12.58
C ARG A 80 -18.03 7.70 -13.79
N PRO A 81 -16.90 8.32 -14.19
CA PRO A 81 -16.81 9.15 -15.40
C PRO A 81 -17.27 8.43 -16.68
N ASN A 82 -16.93 7.15 -16.82
CA ASN A 82 -17.36 6.30 -17.94
C ASN A 82 -18.85 5.91 -17.92
N GLY A 83 -19.67 6.49 -17.03
CA GLY A 83 -21.10 6.27 -16.97
C GLY A 83 -21.53 5.04 -16.17
N ASN A 84 -20.62 4.15 -15.77
CA ASN A 84 -20.93 3.01 -14.90
C ASN A 84 -21.29 3.49 -13.49
N CYS A 85 -22.31 2.88 -12.88
CA CYS A 85 -22.78 3.25 -11.54
C CYS A 85 -22.64 2.06 -10.57
N CYS A 86 -22.55 2.25 -9.25
CA CYS A 86 -22.39 3.48 -8.46
C CYS A 86 -21.26 3.30 -7.42
N LYS A 87 -20.17 2.63 -7.82
CA LYS A 87 -19.03 2.30 -6.94
C LYS A 87 -17.76 3.08 -7.30
N SER A 88 -17.87 4.38 -7.58
CA SER A 88 -16.69 5.20 -7.87
C SER A 88 -15.89 5.52 -6.59
N PHE A 89 -16.50 6.16 -5.61
CA PHE A 89 -15.76 6.66 -4.45
C PHE A 89 -15.60 5.61 -3.34
N PRO A 90 -14.41 5.45 -2.73
CA PRO A 90 -13.08 5.84 -3.20
C PRO A 90 -12.49 4.78 -4.14
N SER A 91 -11.36 5.05 -4.81
CA SER A 91 -10.68 4.07 -5.67
C SER A 91 -10.04 2.94 -4.87
N GLY A 92 -10.44 1.69 -5.13
CA GLY A 92 -9.85 0.49 -4.53
C GLY A 92 -8.45 0.14 -5.04
N HIS A 93 -8.16 0.47 -6.30
CA HIS A 93 -6.81 0.32 -6.87
C HIS A 93 -5.83 1.25 -6.17
N SER A 94 -6.24 2.51 -5.95
CA SER A 94 -5.43 3.48 -5.22
C SER A 94 -5.21 3.04 -3.77
N SER A 95 -6.26 2.62 -3.04
CA SER A 95 -6.09 2.20 -1.64
C SER A 95 -5.18 0.99 -1.47
N ARG A 96 -5.28 -0.03 -2.33
CA ARG A 96 -4.36 -1.19 -2.35
C ARG A 96 -2.90 -0.81 -2.65
N ALA A 97 -2.68 0.04 -3.65
CA ALA A 97 -1.33 0.44 -4.03
C ALA A 97 -0.67 1.28 -2.92
N PHE A 98 -1.40 2.26 -2.38
CA PHE A 98 -0.88 3.17 -1.37
C PHE A 98 -0.72 2.53 0.01
N VAL A 99 -1.53 1.53 0.39
CA VAL A 99 -1.25 0.78 1.64
C VAL A 99 0.08 0.02 1.54
N GLY A 100 0.39 -0.60 0.39
CA GLY A 100 1.68 -1.28 0.18
C GLY A 100 2.86 -0.30 0.16
N ALA A 101 2.74 0.81 -0.56
CA ALA A 101 3.80 1.82 -0.61
C ALA A 101 4.04 2.47 0.76
N SER A 102 2.96 2.77 1.51
CA SER A 102 3.05 3.35 2.84
C SER A 102 3.60 2.36 3.87
N PHE A 103 3.29 1.07 3.73
CA PHE A 103 3.89 0.02 4.57
C PHE A 103 5.41 0.03 4.41
N ILE A 104 5.91 -0.04 3.16
CA ILE A 104 7.36 -0.03 2.88
C ILE A 104 8.01 1.23 3.46
N HIS A 105 7.34 2.38 3.35
CA HIS A 105 7.82 3.64 3.92
C HIS A 105 7.97 3.57 5.43
N GLN A 106 6.95 3.14 6.15
CA GLN A 106 6.95 3.13 7.61
C GLN A 106 7.84 2.04 8.17
N ARG A 107 7.81 0.84 7.55
CA ARG A 107 8.54 -0.33 8.01
C ARG A 107 10.04 -0.24 7.70
N TYR A 108 10.43 0.22 6.50
CA TYR A 108 11.81 0.19 6.03
C TYR A 108 12.44 1.57 5.80
N GLY A 109 11.63 2.63 5.74
CA GLY A 109 12.07 4.01 5.60
C GLY A 109 11.89 4.60 4.19
N PHE A 110 11.91 5.92 4.12
CA PHE A 110 11.56 6.70 2.91
C PHE A 110 12.38 6.33 1.67
N LYS A 111 13.70 6.10 1.83
CA LYS A 111 14.58 5.77 0.70
C LYS A 111 14.11 4.54 -0.08
N TYR A 112 13.54 3.55 0.60
CA TYR A 112 13.07 2.31 -0.01
C TYR A 112 11.66 2.43 -0.58
N SER A 113 10.86 3.41 -0.13
CA SER A 113 9.47 3.57 -0.57
C SER A 113 9.29 4.46 -1.80
N VAL A 114 10.29 5.27 -2.20
CA VAL A 114 10.24 6.11 -3.40
C VAL A 114 9.73 5.36 -4.64
N PRO A 115 10.31 4.22 -5.07
CA PRO A 115 9.80 3.50 -6.23
C PRO A 115 8.37 2.99 -6.05
N ALA A 116 8.00 2.58 -4.83
CA ALA A 116 6.65 2.12 -4.52
C ALA A 116 5.60 3.24 -4.62
N TYR A 117 5.92 4.45 -4.15
CA TYR A 117 5.04 5.60 -4.30
C TYR A 117 4.92 6.09 -5.74
N ILE A 118 5.99 6.02 -6.53
CA ILE A 118 5.94 6.33 -7.97
C ILE A 118 4.99 5.34 -8.65
N ALA A 119 5.15 4.03 -8.39
CA ALA A 119 4.27 3.01 -8.94
C ALA A 119 2.81 3.16 -8.46
N ALA A 120 2.58 3.47 -7.19
CA ALA A 120 1.23 3.71 -6.66
C ALA A 120 0.58 4.96 -7.26
N SER A 121 1.37 6.01 -7.52
CA SER A 121 0.90 7.21 -8.22
C SER A 121 0.52 6.91 -9.67
N TYR A 122 1.27 6.04 -10.35
CA TYR A 122 0.91 5.53 -11.67
C TYR A 122 -0.40 4.71 -11.63
N VAL A 123 -0.59 3.87 -10.62
CA VAL A 123 -1.87 3.15 -10.42
C VAL A 123 -3.03 4.14 -10.28
N ALA A 124 -2.87 5.20 -9.47
CA ALA A 124 -3.90 6.25 -9.35
C ALA A 124 -4.15 6.95 -10.69
N TYR A 125 -3.11 7.36 -11.40
CA TYR A 125 -3.21 7.96 -12.73
C TYR A 125 -3.98 7.06 -13.70
N SER A 126 -3.65 5.77 -13.77
CA SER A 126 -4.33 4.83 -14.69
C SER A 126 -5.85 4.77 -14.50
N ARG A 127 -6.34 5.03 -13.28
CA ARG A 127 -7.77 5.00 -13.00
C ARG A 127 -8.50 6.24 -13.50
N VAL A 128 -7.81 7.37 -13.51
CA VAL A 128 -8.31 8.63 -14.07
C VAL A 128 -8.23 8.57 -15.59
N ASP A 129 -7.11 8.13 -16.14
CA ASP A 129 -6.87 7.94 -17.58
C ASP A 129 -7.91 7.02 -18.24
N ALA A 130 -8.34 5.97 -17.54
CA ALA A 130 -9.34 5.01 -18.02
C ALA A 130 -10.80 5.39 -17.70
N ASP A 131 -11.07 6.63 -17.27
CA ASP A 131 -12.41 7.12 -16.87
C ASP A 131 -13.10 6.25 -15.80
N LYS A 132 -12.32 5.50 -15.00
CA LYS A 132 -12.83 4.62 -13.95
C LYS A 132 -13.11 5.41 -12.67
N HIS A 133 -12.39 6.50 -12.43
CA HIS A 133 -12.41 7.28 -11.22
C HIS A 133 -12.07 8.74 -11.50
N GLU A 134 -12.69 9.66 -10.75
CA GLU A 134 -12.25 11.06 -10.70
C GLU A 134 -11.00 11.19 -9.82
N VAL A 135 -10.32 12.34 -9.90
CA VAL A 135 -9.09 12.61 -9.13
C VAL A 135 -9.34 12.50 -7.62
N GLU A 136 -10.48 12.99 -7.12
CA GLU A 136 -10.82 12.90 -5.70
C GLU A 136 -11.06 11.44 -5.24
N ASP A 137 -11.53 10.55 -6.13
CA ASP A 137 -11.73 9.15 -5.78
C ASP A 137 -10.37 8.46 -5.54
N VAL A 138 -9.37 8.78 -6.36
CA VAL A 138 -8.03 8.21 -6.24
C VAL A 138 -7.25 8.81 -5.08
N ILE A 139 -7.40 10.11 -4.79
CA ILE A 139 -6.82 10.74 -3.60
C ILE A 139 -7.42 10.16 -2.32
N ALA A 140 -8.75 10.02 -2.25
CA ALA A 140 -9.40 9.42 -1.09
C ALA A 140 -8.96 7.97 -0.88
N GLY A 141 -8.83 7.18 -1.96
CA GLY A 141 -8.28 5.83 -1.88
C GLY A 141 -6.85 5.81 -1.34
N ALA A 142 -5.99 6.71 -1.82
CA ALA A 142 -4.61 6.82 -1.36
C ALA A 142 -4.55 7.14 0.15
N LEU A 143 -5.38 8.08 0.62
CA LEU A 143 -5.47 8.45 2.04
C LEU A 143 -5.90 7.27 2.91
N VAL A 144 -6.92 6.50 2.49
CA VAL A 144 -7.36 5.29 3.23
C VAL A 144 -6.20 4.30 3.37
N GLY A 145 -5.45 4.06 2.30
CA GLY A 145 -4.30 3.16 2.33
C GLY A 145 -3.17 3.65 3.24
N ILE A 146 -2.79 4.93 3.11
CA ILE A 146 -1.72 5.55 3.92
C ILE A 146 -2.08 5.55 5.41
N LEU A 147 -3.30 5.99 5.76
CA LEU A 147 -3.73 6.07 7.15
C LEU A 147 -3.85 4.69 7.79
N SER A 148 -4.33 3.69 7.03
CA SER A 148 -4.38 2.31 7.51
C SER A 148 -2.98 1.78 7.82
N SER A 149 -2.01 2.01 6.95
CA SER A 149 -0.61 1.67 7.24
C SER A 149 -0.12 2.41 8.48
N TYR A 150 -0.30 3.75 8.51
CA TYR A 150 0.20 4.60 9.58
C TYR A 150 -0.28 4.19 10.97
N TYR A 151 -1.50 3.66 11.05
CA TYR A 151 -2.08 3.22 12.31
C TYR A 151 -1.51 1.89 12.82
N PHE A 152 -1.15 0.96 11.93
CA PHE A 152 -0.79 -0.41 12.32
C PHE A 152 0.70 -0.74 12.22
N VAL A 153 1.48 0.02 11.46
CA VAL A 153 2.83 -0.38 11.06
C VAL A 153 3.87 0.38 11.84
N GLU A 154 4.77 -0.35 12.49
CA GLU A 154 5.93 0.21 13.18
C GLU A 154 7.22 0.01 12.36
N PRO A 155 8.27 0.83 12.56
CA PRO A 155 9.55 0.63 11.88
C PRO A 155 10.25 -0.67 12.28
N TYR A 156 10.73 -1.46 11.31
CA TYR A 156 11.36 -2.78 11.56
C TYR A 156 12.68 -2.69 12.34
N LYS A 157 13.44 -1.61 12.15
CA LYS A 157 14.71 -1.35 12.86
C LYS A 157 14.79 0.13 13.21
N GLY A 158 15.01 0.42 14.49
CA GLY A 158 15.07 1.80 14.97
C GLY A 158 14.45 1.94 16.35
N PHE A 159 13.88 3.11 16.61
CA PHE A 159 13.15 3.38 17.85
C PHE A 159 11.68 3.62 17.52
N ALA A 160 10.80 2.82 18.10
CA ALA A 160 9.40 3.15 18.19
C ALA A 160 9.19 4.09 19.39
N ILE A 161 8.50 5.20 19.15
CA ILE A 161 8.12 6.17 20.17
C ILE A 161 6.62 6.06 20.35
N THR A 162 6.19 5.50 21.48
CA THR A 162 4.77 5.26 21.75
C THR A 162 4.32 6.11 22.94
N PRO A 163 3.29 6.95 22.80
CA PRO A 163 2.70 7.61 23.96
C PRO A 163 2.03 6.55 24.84
N VAL A 164 2.30 6.60 26.15
CA VAL A 164 1.71 5.70 27.15
C VAL A 164 0.81 6.51 28.05
N ALA A 165 -0.42 6.06 28.23
CA ALA A 165 -1.38 6.62 29.16
C ALA A 165 -1.99 5.45 29.96
N GLU A 166 -1.48 5.22 31.17
CA GLU A 166 -1.92 4.14 32.05
C GLU A 166 -2.00 4.64 33.49
N ASP A 167 -3.12 4.39 34.17
CA ASP A 167 -3.40 4.77 35.57
C ASP A 167 -3.04 6.23 35.95
N GLY A 168 -3.34 7.18 35.06
CA GLY A 168 -3.07 8.61 35.29
C GLY A 168 -1.61 9.02 35.06
N MET A 169 -0.75 8.09 34.62
CA MET A 169 0.60 8.40 34.14
C MET A 169 0.58 8.61 32.64
N TYR A 170 1.05 9.79 32.22
CA TYR A 170 1.29 10.13 30.82
C TYR A 170 2.80 10.11 30.57
N GLY A 171 3.22 9.36 29.58
CA GLY A 171 4.65 9.21 29.26
C GLY A 171 4.89 8.89 27.79
N VAL A 172 6.17 8.71 27.48
CA VAL A 172 6.63 8.31 26.16
C VAL A 172 7.52 7.09 26.35
N SER A 173 7.16 5.99 25.70
CA SER A 173 7.95 4.76 25.67
C SER A 173 8.86 4.77 24.45
N PHE A 174 10.13 4.42 24.67
CA PHE A 174 11.11 4.21 23.61
C PHE A 174 11.41 2.72 23.52
N ARG A 175 10.98 2.07 22.45
CA ARG A 175 11.29 0.67 22.20
C ARG A 175 12.29 0.57 21.06
N LYS A 176 13.45 -0.03 21.32
CA LYS A 176 14.43 -0.36 20.29
C LYS A 176 14.00 -1.67 19.61
N GLN A 177 13.80 -1.63 18.30
CA GLN A 177 13.53 -2.81 17.46
C GLN A 177 14.85 -3.35 16.87
#